data_AF-A0A9P9TGU3-F1
#
_entry.id   AF-A0A9P9TGU3-F1
#
_cell.length_a   1.000
_cell.length_b   1.000
_cell.length_c   1.000
_cell.angle_alpha   90.00
_cell.angle_beta   90.00
_cell.angle_gamma   90.00
#
_symmetry.space_group_name_H-M   'P 1'
#
loop_
_entity.id
_entity.type
_entity.pdbx_description
1 polymer ?
#
loop_
_entity_poly.entity_id
_entity_poly.type
_entity_poly.pdbx_seq_one_letter_code
_entity_poly.pdbx_strand_id
1 'polypeptide(L)'
;MHNISGWENSTVGWDLGLLTVTYPLTSFGSILQTSDEVKRARVHVPRSMIFSVTTTPPCSNVDRVSTAPLPIIEGYHQATGSRSATTLFVSMLSLLTFVFFCYVFASVPRLVQIKFRVPVKALCSVVSCLFLLAIINIGSSTAFHAFISLPALALYISYCFPTFFLFLCCLNCQSRPRFLWGPSSSANQGPIINLGAISYIDFVLTWMPFPGTLPADRWNMNYAGPMCINGKKRFKTPVDS
;
A
#
# COMPACT_ATOMS: atom_id res chain seq x y z
N MET A 1 -6.15 -14.60 13.85
CA MET A 1 -7.15 -14.16 12.86
C MET A 1 -8.21 -15.22 12.56
N HIS A 2 -7.94 -16.52 12.76
CA HIS A 2 -9.00 -17.53 12.81
C HIS A 2 -10.05 -17.12 13.86
N ASN A 3 -11.31 -16.95 13.47
CA ASN A 3 -12.48 -16.62 14.29
C ASN A 3 -12.80 -15.13 14.56
N ILE A 4 -11.96 -14.17 14.18
CA ILE A 4 -12.29 -12.73 14.38
C ILE A 4 -12.98 -12.12 13.16
N SER A 5 -12.67 -12.61 11.97
CA SER A 5 -13.22 -12.09 10.72
C SER A 5 -14.54 -12.76 10.31
N GLY A 6 -15.06 -13.72 11.09
CA GLY A 6 -16.32 -14.41 10.78
C GLY A 6 -16.29 -15.34 9.54
N TRP A 7 -15.15 -15.43 8.84
CA TRP A 7 -14.96 -16.38 7.73
C TRP A 7 -14.68 -17.79 8.26
N GLU A 8 -15.57 -18.74 7.96
CA GLU A 8 -15.40 -20.15 8.32
C GLU A 8 -14.19 -20.80 7.63
N ASN A 9 -13.82 -20.29 6.45
CA ASN A 9 -12.69 -20.79 5.68
C ASN A 9 -11.37 -20.12 6.12
N SER A 10 -10.49 -20.92 6.69
CA SER A 10 -9.12 -20.55 7.09
C SER A 10 -8.33 -19.86 5.96
N THR A 11 -8.51 -20.30 4.72
CA THR A 11 -7.84 -19.76 3.52
C THR A 11 -8.23 -18.30 3.26
N VAL A 12 -9.50 -17.94 3.39
CA VAL A 12 -9.98 -16.56 3.14
C VAL A 12 -9.40 -15.60 4.18
N GLY A 13 -9.33 -16.01 5.44
CA GLY A 13 -8.71 -15.20 6.49
C GLY A 13 -7.21 -14.99 6.24
N TRP A 14 -6.53 -15.98 5.67
CA TRP A 14 -5.12 -15.87 5.29
C TRP A 14 -4.92 -14.92 4.10
N ASP A 15 -5.75 -15.03 3.06
CA ASP A 15 -5.70 -14.17 1.87
C ASP A 15 -6.01 -12.70 2.21
N LEU A 16 -7.01 -12.44 3.06
CA LEU A 16 -7.30 -11.11 3.58
C LEU A 16 -6.16 -10.56 4.46
N GLY A 17 -5.49 -11.44 5.21
CA GLY A 17 -4.30 -11.09 5.98
C GLY A 17 -3.13 -10.65 5.09
N LEU A 18 -2.88 -11.36 3.99
CA LEU A 18 -1.87 -10.98 2.99
C LEU A 18 -2.15 -9.62 2.36
N LEU A 19 -3.43 -9.26 2.17
CA LEU A 19 -3.80 -7.98 1.59
C LEU A 19 -3.28 -6.79 2.42
N THR A 20 -3.22 -6.92 3.75
CA THR A 20 -2.71 -5.88 4.64
C THR A 20 -1.21 -5.59 4.44
N VAL A 21 -0.44 -6.60 4.03
CA VAL A 21 0.99 -6.48 3.71
C VAL A 21 1.22 -5.72 2.40
N THR A 22 0.22 -5.69 1.52
CA THR A 22 0.30 -4.98 0.24
C THR A 22 0.39 -3.47 0.41
N TYR A 23 -0.25 -2.88 1.43
CA TYR A 23 -0.24 -1.43 1.65
C TYR A 23 1.17 -0.84 1.85
N PRO A 24 2.02 -1.42 2.72
CA PRO A 24 3.44 -1.04 2.81
C PRO A 24 4.21 -1.22 1.50
N LEU A 25 3.93 -2.27 0.72
CA LEU A 25 4.66 -2.55 -0.52
C LEU A 25 4.38 -1.50 -1.61
N THR A 26 3.18 -0.91 -1.62
CA THR A 26 2.83 0.19 -2.54
C THR A 26 3.75 1.40 -2.38
N SER A 27 4.28 1.63 -1.18
CA SER A 27 5.22 2.73 -0.92
C SER A 27 6.53 2.59 -1.70
N PHE A 28 6.90 1.38 -2.14
CA PHE A 28 8.08 1.17 -2.98
C PHE A 28 7.95 1.80 -4.37
N GLY A 29 6.73 2.00 -4.88
CA GLY A 29 6.49 2.73 -6.13
C GLY A 29 6.99 4.18 -6.07
N SER A 30 6.84 4.84 -4.93
CA SER A 30 7.36 6.20 -4.72
C SER A 30 8.89 6.24 -4.70
N ILE A 31 9.54 5.21 -4.15
CA ILE A 31 11.01 5.11 -4.16
C ILE A 31 11.55 4.99 -5.60
N LEU A 32 10.84 4.27 -6.47
CA LEU A 32 11.20 4.14 -7.87
C LEU A 32 11.09 5.48 -8.62
N GLN A 33 10.08 6.29 -8.32
CA GLN A 33 9.92 7.63 -8.91
C GLN A 33 11.04 8.58 -8.50
N THR A 34 11.55 8.46 -7.28
CA THR A 34 12.67 9.27 -6.77
C THR A 34 14.04 8.61 -7.06
N SER A 35 14.07 7.51 -7.82
CA SER A 35 15.31 6.78 -8.06
C SER A 35 16.35 7.60 -8.84
N ASP A 36 15.91 8.55 -9.68
CA ASP A 36 16.78 9.45 -10.43
C ASP A 36 17.56 10.43 -9.54
N GLU A 37 17.08 10.70 -8.31
CA GLU A 37 17.77 11.56 -7.33
C GLU A 37 18.82 10.79 -6.51
N VAL A 38 18.78 9.44 -6.55
CA VAL A 38 19.68 8.58 -5.78
C VAL A 38 20.96 8.31 -6.58
N LYS A 39 22.10 8.74 -6.04
CA LYS A 39 23.42 8.39 -6.59
C LYS A 39 23.55 6.85 -6.67
N ARG A 40 23.87 6.32 -7.86
CA ARG A 40 23.98 4.87 -8.12
C ARG A 40 22.70 4.09 -7.75
N ALA A 41 21.53 4.61 -8.16
CA ALA A 41 20.20 4.02 -7.91
C ALA A 41 20.12 2.51 -8.14
N ARG A 42 20.78 2.00 -9.20
CA ARG A 42 20.81 0.57 -9.56
C ARG A 42 21.25 -0.37 -8.42
N VAL A 43 22.08 0.10 -7.49
CA VAL A 43 22.58 -0.71 -6.38
C VAL A 43 21.91 -0.34 -5.07
N HIS A 44 21.69 0.96 -4.84
CA HIS A 44 21.16 1.44 -3.56
C HIS A 44 19.65 1.21 -3.41
N VAL A 45 18.86 1.39 -4.47
CA VAL A 45 17.41 1.18 -4.44
C VAL A 45 17.02 -0.28 -4.12
N PRO A 46 17.56 -1.31 -4.79
CA PRO A 46 17.19 -2.68 -4.45
C PRO A 46 17.71 -3.10 -3.06
N ARG A 47 18.88 -2.61 -2.64
CA ARG A 47 19.40 -2.89 -1.29
C ARG A 47 18.53 -2.27 -0.20
N SER A 48 18.05 -1.04 -0.40
CA SER A 48 17.16 -0.40 0.58
C SER A 48 15.80 -1.08 0.64
N MET A 49 15.26 -1.56 -0.49
CA MET A 49 14.03 -2.36 -0.51
C MET A 49 14.18 -3.66 0.29
N ILE A 50 15.27 -4.42 0.09
CA ILE A 50 15.53 -5.67 0.83
C ILE A 50 15.73 -5.38 2.33
N PHE A 51 16.46 -4.33 2.68
CA PHE A 51 16.64 -3.92 4.07
C PHE A 51 15.30 -3.54 4.73
N SER A 52 14.42 -2.84 4.00
CA SER A 52 13.08 -2.48 4.49
C SER A 52 12.22 -3.70 4.78
N VAL A 53 12.24 -4.72 3.92
CA VAL A 53 11.45 -5.95 4.13
C VAL A 53 11.99 -6.76 5.29
N THR A 54 13.32 -6.92 5.39
CA THR A 54 13.97 -7.73 6.44
C THR A 54 13.91 -7.12 7.83
N THR A 55 13.75 -5.80 7.96
CA THR A 55 13.63 -5.11 9.26
C THR A 55 12.24 -5.32 9.89
N THR A 56 11.26 -5.87 9.16
CA THR A 56 9.94 -6.17 9.72
C THR A 56 10.02 -7.43 10.57
N PRO A 57 9.75 -7.38 11.88
CA PRO A 57 9.97 -8.53 12.72
C PRO A 57 8.85 -9.59 12.59
N PRO A 58 9.20 -10.89 12.63
CA PRO A 58 8.20 -11.96 12.62
C PRO A 58 7.42 -11.95 13.94
N CYS A 59 6.11 -11.71 13.88
CA CYS A 59 5.23 -11.82 15.05
C CYS A 59 5.08 -13.29 15.44
N SER A 60 5.49 -13.63 16.67
CA SER A 60 5.45 -15.01 17.18
C SER A 60 4.13 -15.38 17.84
N ASN A 61 3.40 -14.42 18.43
CA ASN A 61 2.14 -14.66 19.14
C ASN A 61 1.02 -13.74 18.64
N VAL A 62 0.31 -14.21 17.62
CA VAL A 62 -0.77 -13.48 16.94
C VAL A 62 -1.94 -13.12 17.86
N ASP A 63 -2.27 -13.97 18.83
CA ASP A 63 -3.42 -13.75 19.72
C ASP A 63 -3.21 -12.54 20.63
N ARG A 64 -2.00 -12.40 21.20
CA ARG A 64 -1.63 -11.24 22.04
C ARG A 64 -1.62 -9.93 21.27
N VAL A 65 -1.12 -9.94 20.03
CA VAL A 65 -1.12 -8.76 19.15
C VAL A 65 -2.54 -8.32 18.82
N SER A 66 -3.46 -9.28 18.60
CA SER A 66 -4.84 -8.97 18.23
C SER A 66 -5.69 -8.38 19.36
N THR A 67 -5.36 -8.71 20.62
CA THR A 67 -6.04 -8.17 21.80
C THR A 67 -5.42 -6.87 22.34
N ALA A 68 -4.26 -6.47 21.83
CA ALA A 68 -3.55 -5.30 22.33
C ALA A 68 -4.23 -3.99 21.86
N PRO A 69 -4.27 -2.94 22.70
CA PRO A 69 -4.79 -1.62 22.30
C PRO A 69 -4.04 -1.02 21.11
N LEU A 70 -2.75 -1.34 20.99
CA LEU A 70 -1.87 -0.93 19.90
C LEU A 70 -1.09 -2.14 19.38
N PRO A 71 -1.63 -2.86 18.37
CA PRO A 71 -1.03 -4.08 17.83
C PRO A 71 0.41 -3.90 17.37
N ILE A 72 0.75 -2.71 16.87
CA ILE A 72 2.09 -2.36 16.38
C ILE A 72 3.12 -2.41 17.52
N ILE A 73 2.80 -1.86 18.68
CA ILE A 73 3.74 -1.81 19.82
C ILE A 73 3.97 -3.22 20.38
N GLU A 74 2.90 -4.01 20.48
CA GLU A 74 2.99 -5.40 20.94
C GLU A 74 3.81 -6.26 19.96
N GLY A 75 3.66 -6.04 18.66
CA GLY A 75 4.49 -6.69 17.63
C GLY A 75 5.98 -6.37 17.81
N TYR A 76 6.35 -5.10 18.00
CA TYR A 76 7.74 -4.72 18.28
C TYR A 76 8.25 -5.22 19.63
N HIS A 77 7.36 -5.35 20.63
CA HIS A 77 7.72 -5.91 21.93
C HIS A 77 8.03 -7.40 21.83
N GLN A 78 7.22 -8.16 21.10
CA GLN A 78 7.45 -9.59 20.84
C GLN A 78 8.72 -9.83 20.02
N ALA A 79 9.03 -8.92 19.09
CA ALA A 79 10.24 -8.97 18.28
C ALA A 79 11.53 -8.75 19.09
N THR A 80 11.48 -7.82 20.04
CA THR A 80 12.69 -7.29 20.69
C THR A 80 12.92 -7.90 22.07
N GLY A 81 11.89 -8.47 22.69
CA GLY A 81 11.94 -9.07 24.03
C GLY A 81 12.24 -8.08 25.17
N SER A 82 12.35 -6.78 24.87
CA SER A 82 12.73 -5.74 25.83
C SER A 82 11.88 -4.49 25.64
N ARG A 83 11.29 -4.01 26.74
CA ARG A 83 10.45 -2.81 26.78
C ARG A 83 11.22 -1.54 26.37
N SER A 84 12.49 -1.41 26.77
CA SER A 84 13.28 -0.22 26.46
C SER A 84 13.60 -0.12 24.97
N ALA A 85 13.93 -1.23 24.33
CA ALA A 85 14.27 -1.26 22.92
C ALA A 85 13.01 -1.04 22.04
N THR A 86 11.85 -1.58 22.43
CA THR A 86 10.57 -1.28 21.79
C THR A 86 10.23 0.21 21.83
N THR A 87 10.38 0.86 22.99
CA THR A 87 10.12 2.30 23.12
C THR A 87 11.07 3.14 22.28
N LEU A 88 12.35 2.74 22.17
CA LEU A 88 13.30 3.40 21.27
C LEU A 88 12.89 3.28 19.80
N PHE A 89 12.53 2.09 19.32
CA PHE A 89 12.08 1.93 17.92
C PHE A 89 10.78 2.70 17.63
N VAL A 90 9.80 2.62 18.53
CA VAL A 90 8.53 3.33 18.36
C VAL A 90 8.72 4.85 18.41
N SER A 91 9.57 5.35 19.32
CA SER A 91 9.89 6.78 19.39
C SER A 91 10.66 7.28 18.16
N MET A 92 11.58 6.48 17.62
CA MET A 92 12.27 6.81 16.37
C MET A 92 11.31 6.85 15.18
N LEU A 93 10.41 5.86 15.06
CA LEU A 93 9.39 5.83 14.01
C LEU A 93 8.41 7.02 14.14
N SER A 94 8.01 7.34 15.36
CA SER A 94 7.16 8.51 15.66
C SER A 94 7.86 9.82 15.28
N LEU A 95 9.16 9.94 15.56
CA LEU A 95 9.94 11.12 15.20
C LEU A 95 10.08 11.26 13.68
N LEU A 96 10.32 10.16 12.95
CA LEU A 96 10.34 10.16 11.49
C LEU A 96 9.01 10.62 10.90
N THR A 97 7.90 10.12 11.46
CA THR A 97 6.54 10.51 11.04
C THR A 97 6.29 12.00 11.31
N PHE A 98 6.73 12.49 12.47
CA PHE A 98 6.63 13.91 12.83
C PHE A 98 7.46 14.81 11.91
N VAL A 99 8.72 14.44 11.62
CA VAL A 99 9.58 15.19 10.69
C VAL A 99 8.98 15.22 9.29
N PHE A 100 8.41 14.10 8.82
CA PHE A 100 7.70 14.06 7.54
C PHE A 100 6.49 15.00 7.53
N PHE A 101 5.69 15.00 8.59
CA PHE A 101 4.56 15.91 8.73
C PHE A 101 5.03 17.38 8.70
N CYS A 102 6.06 17.73 9.47
CA CYS A 102 6.66 19.07 9.44
C CYS A 102 7.22 19.44 8.05
N TYR A 103 7.84 18.50 7.34
CA TYR A 103 8.35 18.70 5.97
C TYR A 103 7.21 19.04 5.00
N VAL A 104 6.10 18.30 5.04
CA VAL A 104 4.92 18.56 4.20
C VAL A 104 4.36 19.95 4.49
N PHE A 105 4.17 20.32 5.76
CA PHE A 105 3.65 21.63 6.15
C PHE A 105 4.61 22.78 5.83
N ALA A 106 5.92 22.59 5.99
CA ALA A 106 6.93 23.59 5.67
C ALA A 106 7.11 23.78 4.15
N SER A 107 6.84 22.74 3.35
CA SER A 107 6.86 22.82 1.90
C SER A 107 5.81 23.80 1.36
N VAL A 108 4.58 23.78 1.91
CA VAL A 108 3.45 24.61 1.43
C VAL A 108 3.78 26.11 1.31
N PRO A 109 4.31 26.80 2.35
CA PRO A 109 4.68 28.21 2.24
C PRO A 109 6.02 28.44 1.52
N ARG A 110 7.00 27.52 1.61
CA ARG A 110 8.32 27.68 0.97
C ARG A 110 8.25 27.56 -0.56
N LEU A 111 7.25 26.86 -1.08
CA LEU A 111 6.89 26.77 -2.50
C LEU A 111 6.37 28.09 -3.10
N VAL A 112 5.95 29.05 -2.27
CA VAL A 112 5.37 30.34 -2.73
C VAL A 112 6.45 31.40 -2.98
N GLN A 113 7.60 31.34 -2.30
CA GLN A 113 8.60 32.41 -2.34
C GLN A 113 9.86 32.13 -3.16
N ILE A 114 10.16 30.88 -3.54
CA ILE A 114 11.37 30.56 -4.30
C ILE A 114 11.01 30.15 -5.73
N LYS A 115 10.87 31.15 -6.60
CA LYS A 115 11.00 31.12 -8.08
C LYS A 115 11.16 29.73 -8.73
N PHE A 116 10.16 28.85 -8.68
CA PHE A 116 10.15 27.58 -9.43
C PHE A 116 8.74 27.10 -9.79
N ARG A 117 8.68 26.44 -10.95
CA ARG A 117 7.55 25.97 -11.76
C ARG A 117 6.68 24.90 -11.09
N VAL A 118 6.11 25.15 -9.92
CA VAL A 118 5.20 24.18 -9.26
C VAL A 118 3.74 24.63 -9.46
N PRO A 119 2.82 23.76 -9.92
CA PRO A 119 1.45 24.15 -10.22
C PRO A 119 0.64 24.33 -8.92
N VAL A 120 0.75 25.49 -8.27
CA VAL A 120 0.04 25.84 -7.01
C VAL A 120 -1.47 25.61 -7.14
N LYS A 121 -2.07 25.91 -8.30
CA LYS A 121 -3.49 25.65 -8.58
C LYS A 121 -3.86 24.16 -8.48
N ALA A 122 -2.99 23.26 -8.95
CA ALA A 122 -3.20 21.82 -8.85
C ALA A 122 -3.06 21.34 -7.39
N LEU A 123 -2.09 21.89 -6.65
CA LEU A 123 -1.92 21.57 -5.22
C LEU A 123 -3.16 21.98 -4.41
N CYS A 124 -3.67 23.20 -4.58
CA CYS A 124 -4.89 23.65 -3.91
C CYS A 124 -6.11 22.79 -4.29
N SER A 125 -6.20 22.33 -5.54
CA SER A 125 -7.28 21.43 -5.98
C SER A 125 -7.22 20.07 -5.26
N VAL A 126 -6.02 19.49 -5.12
CA VAL A 126 -5.84 18.24 -4.38
C VAL A 126 -6.17 18.42 -2.90
N VAL A 127 -5.69 19.49 -2.27
CA VAL A 127 -6.00 19.78 -0.85
C VAL A 127 -7.50 19.99 -0.63
N SER A 128 -8.16 20.71 -1.53
CA SER A 128 -9.62 20.90 -1.46
C SER A 128 -10.37 19.59 -1.63
N CYS A 129 -9.96 18.73 -2.57
CA CYS A 129 -10.55 17.40 -2.76
C CYS A 129 -10.39 16.53 -1.50
N LEU A 130 -9.20 16.53 -0.88
CA LEU A 130 -8.93 15.79 0.36
C LEU A 130 -9.77 16.32 1.53
N PHE A 131 -9.96 17.63 1.63
CA PHE A 131 -10.82 18.24 2.66
C PHE A 131 -12.29 17.83 2.47
N LEU A 132 -12.79 17.83 1.22
CA LEU A 132 -14.13 17.34 0.91
C LEU A 132 -14.29 15.86 1.23
N LEU A 133 -13.28 15.03 0.92
CA LEU A 133 -13.24 13.61 1.30
C LEU A 133 -13.26 13.44 2.83
N ALA A 134 -12.54 14.27 3.59
CA ALA A 134 -12.55 14.23 5.04
C ALA A 134 -13.91 14.59 5.64
N ILE A 135 -14.66 15.51 5.03
CA ILE A 135 -16.04 15.84 5.45
C ILE A 135 -16.97 14.62 5.27
N ILE A 136 -16.77 13.80 4.23
CA ILE A 136 -17.56 12.58 4.03
C ILE A 136 -17.42 11.62 5.23
N ASN A 137 -16.24 11.58 5.87
CA ASN A 137 -16.02 10.74 7.04
C ASN A 137 -16.94 11.11 8.24
N ILE A 138 -17.42 12.36 8.31
CA ILE A 138 -18.38 12.79 9.35
C ILE A 138 -19.78 12.18 9.10
N GLY A 139 -20.17 12.02 7.84
CA GLY A 139 -21.48 11.47 7.47
C GLY A 139 -21.49 9.95 7.28
N SER A 140 -20.40 9.38 6.76
CA SER A 140 -20.26 7.94 6.54
C SER A 140 -18.79 7.54 6.43
N SER A 141 -18.31 6.80 7.43
CA SER A 141 -16.99 6.18 7.42
C SER A 141 -16.85 5.16 6.28
N THR A 142 -17.91 4.41 5.94
CA THR A 142 -17.87 3.44 4.83
C THR A 142 -17.76 4.09 3.46
N ALA A 143 -18.48 5.19 3.22
CA ALA A 143 -18.33 5.94 1.98
C ALA A 143 -16.89 6.46 1.85
N PHE A 144 -16.32 6.99 2.93
CA PHE A 144 -14.93 7.43 2.98
C PHE A 144 -13.94 6.29 2.67
N HIS A 145 -14.08 5.13 3.32
CA HIS A 145 -13.23 3.96 3.05
C HIS A 145 -13.35 3.47 1.61
N ALA A 146 -14.56 3.44 1.04
CA ALA A 146 -14.78 3.12 -0.36
C ALA A 146 -14.05 4.09 -1.30
N PHE A 147 -14.15 5.41 -1.05
CA PHE A 147 -13.45 6.42 -1.84
C PHE A 147 -11.93 6.36 -1.73
N ILE A 148 -11.36 5.95 -0.57
CA ILE A 148 -9.91 5.78 -0.42
C ILE A 148 -9.40 4.51 -1.11
N SER A 149 -10.20 3.44 -1.10
CA SER A 149 -9.84 2.18 -1.76
C SER A 149 -9.91 2.26 -3.30
N LEU A 150 -10.75 3.15 -3.84
CA LEU A 150 -10.93 3.36 -5.28
C LEU A 150 -9.64 3.79 -6.03
N PRO A 151 -8.89 4.83 -5.60
CA PRO A 151 -7.62 5.19 -6.22
C PRO A 151 -6.54 4.12 -6.01
N ALA A 152 -6.58 3.38 -4.91
CA ALA A 152 -5.67 2.25 -4.70
C ALA A 152 -5.93 1.12 -5.71
N LEU A 153 -7.21 0.77 -5.96
CA LEU A 153 -7.59 -0.23 -6.96
C LEU A 153 -7.25 0.25 -8.39
N ALA A 154 -7.54 1.52 -8.71
CA ALA A 154 -7.16 2.12 -9.98
C ALA A 154 -5.64 2.14 -10.20
N LEU A 155 -4.87 2.33 -9.13
CA LEU A 155 -3.41 2.25 -9.16
C LEU A 155 -2.97 0.81 -9.51
N TYR A 156 -3.48 -0.22 -8.84
CA TYR A 156 -3.11 -1.61 -9.19
C TYR A 156 -3.49 -2.00 -10.64
N ILE A 157 -4.64 -1.54 -11.13
CA ILE A 157 -5.02 -1.70 -12.55
C ILE A 157 -3.99 -1.02 -13.45
N SER A 158 -3.60 0.22 -13.14
CA SER A 158 -2.59 0.96 -13.90
C SER A 158 -1.21 0.29 -13.86
N TYR A 159 -0.80 -0.29 -12.72
CA TYR A 159 0.46 -1.02 -12.56
C TYR A 159 0.47 -2.38 -13.26
N CYS A 160 -0.70 -2.97 -13.55
CA CYS A 160 -0.80 -4.20 -14.33
C CYS A 160 -0.27 -4.01 -15.77
N PHE A 161 -0.63 -2.91 -16.44
CA PHE A 161 -0.20 -2.61 -17.81
C PHE A 161 1.34 -2.56 -18.00
N PRO A 162 2.12 -1.73 -17.29
CA PRO A 162 3.57 -1.66 -17.46
C PRO A 162 4.25 -2.97 -17.04
N THR A 163 3.74 -3.66 -16.02
CA THR A 163 4.29 -4.97 -15.59
C THR A 163 4.10 -6.03 -16.67
N PHE A 164 2.91 -6.05 -17.30
CA PHE A 164 2.62 -6.93 -18.43
C PHE A 164 3.50 -6.63 -19.65
N PHE A 165 3.70 -5.35 -20.00
CA PHE A 165 4.62 -4.98 -21.08
C PHE A 165 6.07 -5.36 -20.77
N LEU A 166 6.53 -5.19 -19.53
CA LEU A 166 7.86 -5.63 -19.11
C LEU A 166 8.01 -7.15 -19.19
N PHE A 167 6.96 -7.91 -18.85
CA PHE A 167 6.93 -9.36 -19.03
C PHE A 167 7.05 -9.76 -20.51
N LEU A 168 6.25 -9.16 -21.40
CA LEU A 168 6.34 -9.41 -22.85
C LEU A 168 7.72 -9.05 -23.43
N CYS A 169 8.31 -7.93 -23.00
CA CYS A 169 9.67 -7.53 -23.39
C CYS A 169 10.74 -8.52 -22.91
N CYS A 170 10.58 -9.07 -21.70
CA CYS A 170 11.47 -10.10 -21.17
C CYS A 170 11.35 -11.44 -21.92
N LEU A 171 10.16 -11.81 -22.41
CA LEU A 171 9.94 -13.02 -23.22
C LEU A 171 10.51 -12.89 -24.63
N ASN A 172 10.38 -11.73 -25.25
CA ASN A 172 10.76 -11.54 -26.65
C ASN A 172 12.26 -11.31 -26.89
N CYS A 173 13.12 -11.36 -25.86
CA CYS A 173 14.59 -11.26 -25.89
C CYS A 173 15.23 -10.03 -26.59
N GLN A 174 14.49 -9.28 -27.41
CA GLN A 174 14.98 -8.26 -28.34
C GLN A 174 15.43 -6.98 -27.63
N SER A 175 14.90 -6.74 -26.45
CA SER A 175 15.18 -5.56 -25.63
C SER A 175 15.15 -5.98 -24.17
N ARG A 176 16.09 -6.84 -23.74
CA ARG A 176 16.38 -6.92 -22.29
C ARG A 176 16.75 -5.50 -21.89
N PRO A 177 15.88 -4.74 -21.20
CA PRO A 177 16.29 -3.42 -20.80
C PRO A 177 17.53 -3.64 -19.95
N ARG A 178 18.51 -2.75 -20.10
CA ARG A 178 19.74 -2.79 -19.29
C ARG A 178 19.40 -2.42 -17.83
N PHE A 179 18.33 -2.93 -17.26
CA PHE A 179 18.02 -3.00 -15.83
C PHE A 179 18.67 -4.26 -15.28
N LEU A 180 20.01 -4.34 -15.36
CA LEU A 180 20.78 -5.38 -14.68
C LEU A 180 20.70 -5.08 -13.18
N TRP A 181 19.94 -5.90 -12.47
CA TRP A 181 19.93 -5.99 -11.02
C TRP A 181 21.34 -6.27 -10.49
N GLY A 182 21.89 -5.38 -9.66
CA GLY A 182 23.01 -5.62 -8.74
C GLY A 182 24.32 -6.22 -9.30
N PRO A 183 25.35 -6.41 -8.44
CA PRO A 183 26.66 -6.95 -8.83
C PRO A 183 26.67 -8.48 -9.05
N SER A 184 25.58 -9.18 -8.69
CA SER A 184 25.45 -10.63 -8.80
C SER A 184 24.46 -10.98 -9.90
N SER A 185 25.00 -11.43 -11.03
CA SER A 185 24.26 -11.74 -12.25
C SER A 185 23.30 -12.93 -12.06
N SER A 186 22.01 -12.68 -12.14
CA SER A 186 21.07 -13.71 -12.62
C SER A 186 20.24 -13.13 -13.74
N ALA A 187 20.86 -13.07 -14.93
CA ALA A 187 20.25 -12.53 -16.14
C ALA A 187 19.02 -13.35 -16.63
N ASN A 188 18.72 -14.49 -15.99
CA ASN A 188 17.58 -15.37 -16.34
C ASN A 188 16.40 -15.29 -15.37
N GLN A 189 16.48 -14.55 -14.26
CA GLN A 189 15.36 -14.47 -13.30
C GLN A 189 14.30 -13.41 -13.66
N GLY A 190 14.57 -12.52 -14.62
CA GLY A 190 13.65 -11.45 -15.03
C GLY A 190 12.22 -11.92 -15.36
N PRO A 191 12.03 -12.93 -16.23
CA PRO A 191 10.71 -13.45 -16.56
C PRO A 191 9.96 -14.04 -15.35
N ILE A 192 10.68 -14.74 -14.45
CA ILE A 192 10.09 -15.37 -13.25
C ILE A 192 9.61 -14.30 -12.27
N ILE A 193 10.43 -13.26 -12.06
CA ILE A 193 10.09 -12.14 -11.17
C ILE A 193 8.88 -11.36 -11.72
N ASN A 194 8.85 -11.11 -13.03
CA ASN A 194 7.73 -10.42 -13.67
C ASN A 194 6.43 -11.26 -13.62
N LEU A 195 6.52 -12.58 -13.82
CA LEU A 195 5.38 -13.48 -13.68
C LEU A 195 4.86 -13.49 -12.24
N GLY A 196 5.77 -13.54 -11.25
CA GLY A 196 5.42 -13.40 -9.84
C GLY A 196 4.71 -12.08 -9.54
N ALA A 197 5.21 -10.97 -10.08
CA ALA A 197 4.59 -9.66 -9.92
C ALA A 197 3.19 -9.58 -10.54
N ILE A 198 2.97 -10.14 -11.74
CA ILE A 198 1.64 -10.20 -12.37
C ILE A 198 0.69 -11.03 -11.52
N SER A 199 1.10 -12.24 -11.13
CA SER A 199 0.27 -13.11 -10.29
C SER A 199 -0.12 -12.47 -8.96
N TYR A 200 0.77 -11.67 -8.37
CA TYR A 200 0.50 -10.94 -7.14
C TYR A 200 -0.45 -9.76 -7.36
N ILE A 201 -0.31 -9.02 -8.47
CA ILE A 201 -1.23 -7.93 -8.82
C ILE A 201 -2.65 -8.49 -9.06
N ASP A 202 -2.76 -9.60 -9.79
CA ASP A 202 -4.05 -10.27 -10.05
C ASP A 202 -4.69 -10.80 -8.76
N PHE A 203 -3.88 -11.36 -7.86
CA PHE A 203 -4.32 -11.75 -6.51
C PHE A 203 -4.89 -10.54 -5.75
N VAL A 204 -4.17 -9.43 -5.68
CA VAL A 204 -4.63 -8.21 -4.98
C VAL A 204 -5.90 -7.67 -5.63
N LEU A 205 -6.00 -7.61 -6.96
CA LEU A 205 -7.19 -7.14 -7.66
C LEU A 205 -8.43 -7.99 -7.38
N THR A 206 -8.26 -9.30 -7.17
CA THR A 206 -9.35 -10.24 -6.89
C THR A 206 -9.83 -10.14 -5.44
N TRP A 207 -8.91 -10.03 -4.49
CA TRP A 207 -9.22 -10.07 -3.05
C TRP A 207 -9.49 -8.70 -2.43
N MET A 208 -9.03 -7.60 -3.04
CA MET A 208 -9.23 -6.25 -2.52
C MET A 208 -10.70 -5.83 -2.38
N PRO A 209 -11.63 -6.19 -3.30
CA PRO A 209 -13.04 -5.86 -3.17
C PRO A 209 -13.79 -6.68 -2.08
N PHE A 210 -13.19 -7.71 -1.50
CA PHE A 210 -13.85 -8.54 -0.50
C PHE A 210 -13.91 -7.86 0.88
N PRO A 211 -15.00 -8.08 1.65
CA PRO A 211 -15.13 -7.55 3.01
C PRO A 211 -14.16 -8.23 3.97
N GLY A 212 -13.54 -7.44 4.85
CA GLY A 212 -12.55 -7.92 5.83
C GLY A 212 -13.14 -8.72 6.99
N THR A 213 -14.45 -8.60 7.26
CA THR A 213 -15.16 -9.34 8.31
C THR A 213 -16.57 -9.77 7.85
N LEU A 214 -17.12 -10.83 8.45
CA LEU A 214 -18.49 -11.31 8.27
C LEU A 214 -19.32 -11.09 9.56
N PRO A 215 -20.64 -10.86 9.44
CA PRO A 215 -21.42 -10.75 8.20
C PRO A 215 -21.05 -9.51 7.37
N ALA A 216 -21.20 -9.61 6.05
CA ALA A 216 -20.91 -8.52 5.13
C ALA A 216 -22.02 -7.46 5.21
N ASP A 217 -21.92 -6.57 6.19
CA ASP A 217 -22.86 -5.46 6.33
C ASP A 217 -22.58 -4.35 5.31
N ARG A 218 -23.60 -3.51 5.07
CA ARG A 218 -23.50 -2.28 4.25
C ARG A 218 -22.32 -1.39 4.65
N TRP A 219 -21.86 -1.50 5.89
CA TRP A 219 -20.78 -0.70 6.44
C TRP A 219 -19.38 -1.30 6.27
N ASN A 220 -19.29 -2.60 5.96
CA ASN A 220 -18.01 -3.34 5.95
C ASN A 220 -17.56 -3.79 4.55
N MET A 221 -18.42 -3.68 3.55
CA MET A 221 -18.08 -4.09 2.18
C MET A 221 -17.17 -3.07 1.49
N ASN A 222 -16.12 -3.54 0.83
CA ASN A 222 -15.30 -2.69 -0.02
C ASN A 222 -16.00 -2.44 -1.36
N TYR A 223 -16.65 -1.27 -1.48
CA TYR A 223 -17.39 -0.90 -2.69
C TYR A 223 -16.50 -0.49 -3.87
N ALA A 224 -15.17 -0.43 -3.76
CA ALA A 224 -14.31 0.01 -4.85
C ALA A 224 -14.43 -0.86 -6.11
N GLY A 225 -14.46 -2.19 -5.96
CA GLY A 225 -14.61 -3.11 -7.09
C GLY A 225 -15.91 -2.85 -7.88
N PRO A 226 -17.08 -2.91 -7.22
CA PRO A 226 -18.35 -2.57 -7.87
C PRO A 226 -18.42 -1.15 -8.46
N MET A 227 -17.81 -0.16 -7.81
CA MET A 227 -17.77 1.22 -8.34
C MET A 227 -16.92 1.32 -9.62
N CYS A 228 -15.80 0.59 -9.70
CA CYS A 228 -14.94 0.58 -10.88
C CYS A 228 -15.57 -0.12 -12.09
N ILE A 229 -16.34 -1.18 -11.86
CA ILE A 229 -16.98 -1.95 -12.95
C ILE A 229 -18.31 -1.30 -13.39
N ASN A 230 -19.05 -0.69 -12.45
CA ASN A 230 -20.47 -0.37 -12.66
C ASN A 230 -20.80 1.13 -12.69
N GLY A 231 -19.87 1.98 -13.13
CA GLY A 231 -20.04 3.44 -13.24
C GLY A 231 -21.22 3.95 -14.10
N LYS A 232 -22.06 3.06 -14.66
CA LYS A 232 -23.26 3.40 -15.44
C LYS A 232 -24.59 2.90 -14.87
N LYS A 233 -24.64 2.14 -13.77
CA LYS A 233 -25.92 1.67 -13.20
C LYS A 233 -26.03 2.07 -11.74
N ARG A 234 -27.06 2.87 -11.44
CA ARG A 234 -27.44 3.25 -10.06
C ARG A 234 -27.41 2.00 -9.19
N PHE A 235 -26.56 2.03 -8.18
CA PHE A 235 -26.55 1.05 -7.11
C PHE A 235 -27.93 1.07 -6.44
N LYS A 236 -28.75 0.04 -6.69
CA LYS A 236 -29.87 -0.27 -5.81
C LYS A 236 -29.26 -0.97 -4.61
N THR A 237 -29.07 -0.23 -3.52
CA THR A 237 -28.85 -0.85 -2.21
C THR A 237 -30.08 -1.70 -1.89
N PRO A 238 -29.93 -2.94 -1.39
CA PRO A 238 -31.04 -3.60 -0.74
C PRO A 238 -31.47 -2.68 0.42
N VAL A 239 -32.69 -2.18 0.32
CA VAL A 239 -33.40 -1.56 1.44
C VAL A 239 -34.04 -2.76 2.12
N ASP A 240 -33.53 -3.13 3.28
CA ASP A 240 -34.14 -4.17 4.08
C ASP A 240 -35.51 -3.65 4.56
N SER A 241 -36.54 -4.40 4.20
CA SER A 241 -37.79 -4.53 4.95
C SER A 241 -37.61 -5.60 6.01
#